data_AF-A0A2K3ML28-F1
#
_entry.id   AF-A0A2K3ML28-F1
#
_cell.length_a   1.000
_cell.length_b   1.000
_cell.length_c   1.000
_cell.angle_alpha   90.00
_cell.angle_beta   90.00
_cell.angle_gamma   90.00
#
_symmetry.space_group_name_H-M   'P 1'
#
loop_
_entity.id
_entity.type
_entity.pdbx_description
1 polymer ?
#
loop_
_entity_poly.entity_id
_entity_poly.type
_entity_poly.pdbx_seq_one_letter_code
_entity_poly.pdbx_strand_id
1 'polypeptide(L)'
;RISSASIISVNPGTNTWVRNPSKSSNGELALDVILEKEAVKQSGDAWRIILDSCLPVLHLIDTRRSIPYAIKQIQELLGISCTFDQAIQRLAASVRMVAKGVLREHLILLASSMTCGGNLVGFNTGGYKTLARQLNIQVPFTDATLFTPRKCFERAAEKHHADSLS
;
A
#
# COMPACT_ATOMS: atom_id res chain seq x y z
N ARG A 1 -2.18 -23.08 -14.00
CA ARG A 1 -1.96 -21.68 -13.54
C ARG A 1 -3.16 -21.18 -12.76
N ILE A 2 -4.36 -21.11 -13.36
CA ILE A 2 -5.61 -20.86 -12.65
C ILE A 2 -6.13 -22.21 -12.14
N SER A 3 -6.36 -22.31 -10.83
CA SER A 3 -6.95 -23.49 -10.19
C SER A 3 -8.48 -23.46 -10.29
N SER A 4 -9.10 -22.30 -10.05
CA SER A 4 -10.54 -22.10 -10.24
C SER A 4 -10.88 -20.63 -10.47
N ALA A 5 -12.03 -20.39 -11.10
CA ALA A 5 -12.60 -19.06 -11.28
C ALA A 5 -14.12 -19.14 -11.07
N SER A 6 -14.69 -18.19 -10.33
CA SER A 6 -16.12 -18.14 -10.05
C SER A 6 -16.63 -16.70 -10.04
N ILE A 7 -17.88 -16.51 -10.44
CA ILE A 7 -18.55 -15.21 -10.36
C ILE A 7 -19.23 -15.12 -9.00
N ILE A 8 -18.90 -14.07 -8.25
CA ILE A 8 -19.46 -13.77 -6.95
C ILE A 8 -20.22 -12.44 -6.98
N SER A 9 -21.18 -12.28 -6.07
CA SER A 9 -21.82 -10.99 -5.83
C SER A 9 -21.11 -10.28 -4.67
N VAL A 10 -20.75 -9.02 -4.88
CA VAL A 10 -20.03 -8.17 -3.92
C VAL A 10 -20.86 -6.93 -3.65
N ASN A 11 -20.98 -6.53 -2.38
CA ASN A 11 -21.69 -5.32 -2.03
C ASN A 11 -20.79 -4.09 -2.28
N PRO A 12 -21.23 -3.08 -3.06
CA PRO A 12 -20.41 -1.90 -3.36
C PRO A 12 -20.00 -1.08 -2.12
N GLY A 13 -20.71 -1.24 -1.00
CA GLY A 13 -20.36 -0.61 0.28
C GLY A 13 -19.34 -1.37 1.13
N THR A 14 -19.02 -2.61 0.78
CA THR A 14 -17.95 -3.39 1.42
C THR A 14 -16.67 -3.26 0.63
N ASN A 15 -15.57 -2.93 1.32
CA ASN A 15 -14.25 -2.99 0.73
C ASN A 15 -14.06 -4.41 0.16
N THR A 16 -13.78 -4.52 -1.14
CA THR A 16 -13.70 -5.75 -1.96
C THR A 16 -12.73 -6.82 -1.45
N TRP A 17 -12.04 -6.56 -0.34
CA TRP A 17 -10.98 -7.37 0.27
C TRP A 17 -11.46 -8.25 1.42
N VAL A 18 -12.66 -8.00 1.96
CA VAL A 18 -13.26 -8.84 3.00
C VAL A 18 -14.21 -9.80 2.30
N ARG A 19 -13.90 -11.10 2.32
CA ARG A 19 -14.84 -12.14 1.88
C ARG A 19 -16.09 -12.03 2.74
N ASN A 20 -17.12 -11.40 2.20
CA ASN A 20 -18.45 -11.47 2.78
C ASN A 20 -19.38 -11.99 1.69
N PRO A 21 -19.55 -13.31 1.56
CA PRO A 21 -20.48 -13.89 0.62
C PRO A 21 -21.92 -13.64 1.11
N SER A 22 -22.37 -12.38 1.07
CA SER A 22 -23.77 -12.06 1.30
C SER A 22 -24.55 -12.32 0.02
N LYS A 23 -25.56 -13.20 0.09
CA LYS A 23 -26.53 -13.47 -0.98
C LYS A 23 -27.50 -12.29 -1.17
N SER A 24 -27.01 -11.07 -1.40
CA SER A 24 -27.88 -9.96 -1.77
C SER A 24 -28.10 -9.98 -3.28
N SER A 25 -29.37 -10.01 -3.72
CA SER A 25 -29.75 -9.97 -5.14
C SER A 25 -29.38 -8.67 -5.87
N ASN A 26 -28.81 -7.69 -5.16
CA ASN A 26 -28.49 -6.34 -5.66
C ASN A 26 -26.98 -6.01 -5.58
N GLY A 27 -26.10 -7.00 -5.40
CA GLY A 27 -24.64 -6.77 -5.38
C GLY A 27 -24.02 -6.75 -6.77
N GLU A 28 -22.91 -6.04 -6.93
CA GLU A 28 -22.12 -6.02 -8.16
C GLU A 28 -21.45 -7.38 -8.39
N LEU A 29 -21.28 -7.77 -9.66
CA LEU A 29 -20.60 -9.01 -10.00
C LEU A 29 -19.08 -8.82 -9.97
N ALA A 30 -18.37 -9.74 -9.33
CA ALA A 30 -16.92 -9.80 -9.34
C ALA A 30 -16.42 -11.21 -9.70
N LEU A 31 -15.22 -11.28 -10.24
CA LEU A 31 -14.53 -12.53 -10.55
C LEU A 31 -13.61 -12.90 -9.38
N ASP A 32 -13.90 -14.02 -8.70
CA ASP A 32 -12.99 -14.63 -7.73
C ASP A 32 -12.14 -15.68 -8.45
N VAL A 33 -10.81 -15.50 -8.42
CA VAL A 33 -9.85 -16.37 -9.12
C VAL A 33 -8.86 -16.93 -8.12
N ILE A 34 -8.74 -18.25 -8.09
CA ILE A 34 -7.75 -18.97 -7.30
C ILE A 34 -6.64 -19.44 -8.22
N LEU A 35 -5.40 -19.09 -7.89
CA LEU A 35 -4.21 -19.54 -8.61
C LEU A 35 -3.55 -20.72 -7.91
N GLU A 36 -2.91 -21.58 -8.68
CA GLU A 36 -2.00 -22.61 -8.16
C GLU A 36 -0.82 -21.95 -7.44
N LYS A 37 -0.41 -22.53 -6.30
CA LYS A 37 0.68 -21.99 -5.49
C LYS A 37 2.00 -21.96 -6.26
N GLU A 38 2.22 -22.96 -7.10
CA GLU A 38 3.41 -23.15 -7.94
C GLU A 38 3.52 -22.10 -9.05
N ALA A 39 2.39 -21.47 -9.42
CA ALA A 39 2.34 -20.43 -10.44
C ALA A 39 2.78 -19.06 -9.91
N VAL A 40 2.75 -18.83 -8.59
CA VAL A 40 3.10 -17.56 -7.93
C VAL A 40 4.48 -17.68 -7.30
N LYS A 41 5.51 -17.17 -8.01
CA LYS A 41 6.91 -17.30 -7.56
C LYS A 41 7.37 -16.10 -6.73
N GLN A 42 6.86 -14.92 -7.05
CA GLN A 42 7.17 -13.67 -6.38
C GLN A 42 5.91 -12.83 -6.12
N SER A 43 6.05 -11.83 -5.26
CA SER A 43 5.00 -10.82 -5.05
C SER A 43 4.65 -10.16 -6.39
N GLY A 44 3.35 -10.02 -6.68
CA GLY A 44 2.83 -9.39 -7.89
C GLY A 44 2.51 -10.37 -9.02
N ASP A 45 3.10 -11.57 -9.01
CA ASP A 45 2.84 -12.58 -10.05
C ASP A 45 1.35 -12.94 -10.13
N ALA A 46 0.68 -13.05 -8.98
CA ALA A 46 -0.74 -13.37 -8.93
C ALA A 46 -1.59 -12.36 -9.73
N TRP A 47 -1.37 -11.07 -9.51
CA TRP A 47 -2.09 -10.02 -10.21
C TRP A 47 -1.79 -10.02 -11.71
N ARG A 48 -0.51 -10.15 -12.08
CA ARG A 48 -0.10 -10.19 -13.48
C ARG A 48 -0.70 -11.38 -14.23
N ILE A 49 -0.68 -12.57 -13.61
CA ILE A 49 -1.27 -13.78 -14.18
C ILE A 49 -2.77 -13.62 -14.39
N ILE A 50 -3.48 -13.04 -13.41
CA ILE A 50 -4.92 -12.79 -13.52
C ILE A 50 -5.19 -11.80 -14.66
N LEU A 51 -4.44 -10.70 -14.74
CA LEU A 51 -4.61 -9.69 -15.77
C LEU A 51 -4.37 -10.28 -17.18
N ASP A 52 -3.27 -11.03 -17.36
CA ASP A 52 -2.95 -11.73 -18.61
C ASP A 52 -4.05 -12.71 -19.00
N SER A 53 -4.56 -13.48 -18.03
CA SER A 53 -5.62 -14.47 -18.28
C SER A 53 -6.97 -13.81 -18.59
N CYS A 54 -7.19 -12.61 -18.09
CA CYS A 54 -8.40 -11.83 -18.31
C CYS A 54 -8.37 -11.00 -19.60
N LEU A 55 -7.25 -10.94 -20.34
CA LEU A 55 -7.15 -10.15 -21.58
C LEU A 55 -8.34 -10.36 -22.55
N PRO A 56 -8.83 -11.59 -22.80
CA PRO A 56 -9.96 -11.81 -23.71
C PRO A 56 -11.28 -11.16 -23.24
N VAL A 57 -11.45 -11.02 -21.93
CA VAL A 57 -12.67 -10.49 -21.29
C VAL A 57 -12.43 -9.15 -20.59
N LEU A 58 -11.27 -8.52 -20.81
CA LEU A 58 -10.86 -7.32 -20.10
C LEU A 58 -11.84 -6.16 -20.31
N HIS A 59 -12.48 -6.12 -21.48
CA HIS A 59 -13.52 -5.15 -21.83
C HIS A 59 -14.79 -5.26 -20.97
N LEU A 60 -15.00 -6.40 -20.30
CA LEU A 60 -16.12 -6.63 -19.38
C LEU A 60 -15.74 -6.33 -17.92
N ILE A 61 -14.45 -6.13 -17.64
CA ILE A 61 -13.93 -5.92 -16.29
C ILE A 61 -13.67 -4.43 -16.10
N ASP A 62 -14.24 -3.86 -15.03
CA ASP A 62 -13.87 -2.52 -14.60
C ASP A 62 -12.47 -2.54 -13.97
N THR A 63 -11.47 -2.31 -14.81
CA THR A 63 -10.05 -2.24 -14.41
C THR A 63 -9.74 -1.01 -13.54
N ARG A 64 -10.62 -0.01 -13.47
CA ARG A 64 -10.45 1.15 -12.57
C ARG A 64 -10.78 0.80 -11.13
N ARG A 65 -11.62 -0.22 -10.93
CA ARG A 65 -12.03 -0.72 -9.60
C ARG A 65 -11.32 -2.01 -9.20
N SER A 66 -10.63 -2.62 -10.14
CA SER A 66 -9.83 -3.83 -9.94
C SER A 66 -8.37 -3.45 -9.68
N ILE A 67 -7.90 -3.62 -8.45
CA ILE A 67 -6.52 -3.27 -8.05
C ILE A 67 -5.84 -4.43 -7.30
N PRO A 68 -4.49 -4.49 -7.29
CA PRO A 68 -3.75 -5.41 -6.44
C PRO A 68 -3.99 -5.19 -4.95
N TYR A 69 -3.99 -6.25 -4.15
CA TYR A 69 -4.14 -6.12 -2.69
C TYR A 69 -2.94 -5.45 -2.04
N ALA A 70 -1.71 -5.89 -2.31
CA ALA A 70 -0.57 -5.33 -1.62
C ALA A 70 -0.28 -3.91 -2.15
N ILE A 71 -0.22 -2.92 -1.25
CA ILE A 71 0.04 -1.53 -1.64
C ILE A 71 1.39 -1.36 -2.35
N LYS A 72 2.36 -2.23 -2.05
CA LYS A 72 3.64 -2.28 -2.76
C LYS A 72 3.50 -2.72 -4.23
N GLN A 73 2.61 -3.67 -4.51
CA GLN A 73 2.30 -4.09 -5.89
C GLN A 73 1.61 -2.97 -6.67
N ILE A 74 0.74 -2.19 -6.00
CA ILE A 74 0.14 -1.00 -6.61
C ILE A 74 1.23 -0.02 -7.03
N GLN A 75 2.22 0.23 -6.19
CA GLN A 75 3.35 1.10 -6.54
C GLN A 75 4.13 0.57 -7.75
N GLU A 76 4.41 -0.73 -7.79
CA GLU A 76 5.20 -1.35 -8.85
C GLU A 76 4.46 -1.41 -10.19
N LEU A 77 3.14 -1.59 -10.18
CA LEU A 77 2.34 -1.80 -11.39
C LEU A 77 1.63 -0.54 -11.89
N LEU A 78 1.16 0.31 -10.97
CA LEU A 78 0.33 1.48 -11.25
C LEU A 78 1.02 2.81 -10.88
N GLY A 79 2.18 2.74 -10.25
CA GLY A 79 2.99 3.91 -9.91
C GLY A 79 2.61 4.60 -8.61
N ILE A 80 3.38 5.65 -8.28
CA ILE A 80 3.29 6.33 -6.98
C ILE A 80 2.00 7.15 -6.82
N SER A 81 1.45 7.70 -7.90
CA SER A 81 0.19 8.48 -7.86
C SER A 81 -0.98 7.61 -7.42
N CYS A 82 -1.16 6.45 -8.04
CA CYS A 82 -2.20 5.49 -7.63
C CYS A 82 -1.96 4.97 -6.21
N THR A 83 -0.69 4.83 -5.82
CA THR A 83 -0.33 4.41 -4.45
C THR A 83 -0.75 5.45 -3.41
N PHE A 84 -0.55 6.74 -3.71
CA PHE A 84 -0.97 7.84 -2.85
C PHE A 84 -2.50 7.86 -2.66
N ASP A 85 -3.26 7.80 -3.75
CA ASP A 85 -4.73 7.74 -3.69
C ASP A 85 -5.21 6.52 -2.90
N GLN A 86 -4.58 5.37 -3.13
CA GLN A 86 -4.94 4.14 -2.45
C GLN A 86 -4.59 4.18 -0.96
N ALA A 87 -3.48 4.82 -0.57
CA ALA A 87 -3.12 5.01 0.82
C ALA A 87 -4.23 5.78 1.55
N ILE A 88 -4.68 6.91 0.98
CA ILE A 88 -5.77 7.72 1.55
C ILE A 88 -7.05 6.89 1.69
N GLN A 89 -7.48 6.20 0.63
CA GLN A 89 -8.72 5.43 0.63
C GLN A 89 -8.69 4.31 1.69
N ARG A 90 -7.58 3.56 1.76
CA ARG A 90 -7.46 2.44 2.71
C ARG A 90 -7.39 2.94 4.14
N LEU A 91 -6.64 4.01 4.40
CA LEU A 91 -6.57 4.60 5.74
C LEU A 91 -7.93 5.17 6.17
N ALA A 92 -8.63 5.88 5.28
CA ALA A 92 -9.98 6.38 5.56
C ALA A 92 -10.93 5.26 5.95
N ALA A 93 -10.91 4.14 5.22
CA ALA A 93 -11.74 2.98 5.50
C ALA A 93 -11.39 2.33 6.86
N SER A 94 -10.10 2.17 7.17
CA SER A 94 -9.65 1.60 8.45
C SER A 94 -9.97 2.51 9.64
N VAL A 95 -9.73 3.82 9.51
CA VAL A 95 -9.88 4.80 10.60
C VAL A 95 -11.36 5.08 10.90
N ARG A 96 -12.24 5.04 9.89
CA ARG A 96 -13.70 5.25 10.06
C ARG A 96 -14.31 4.37 11.16
N MET A 97 -13.77 3.16 11.36
CA MET A 97 -14.28 2.20 12.33
C MET A 97 -13.75 2.40 13.77
N VAL A 98 -12.65 3.14 13.94
CA VAL A 98 -11.89 3.18 15.20
C VAL A 98 -11.69 4.58 15.77
N ALA A 99 -11.81 5.63 14.97
CA ALA A 99 -11.63 7.00 15.43
C ALA A 99 -12.64 7.97 14.79
N LYS A 100 -13.20 8.84 15.62
CA LYS A 100 -14.01 9.99 15.17
C LYS A 100 -13.11 11.21 15.03
N GLY A 101 -13.43 12.10 14.09
CA GLY A 101 -12.75 13.40 13.96
C GLY A 101 -11.45 13.41 13.16
N VAL A 102 -11.08 12.31 12.49
CA VAL A 102 -9.98 12.35 11.53
C VAL A 102 -10.46 12.99 10.23
N LEU A 103 -9.96 14.20 9.98
CA LEU A 103 -10.24 14.96 8.77
C LEU A 103 -9.50 14.37 7.56
N ARG A 104 -10.01 14.62 6.36
CA ARG A 104 -9.42 14.11 5.12
C ARG A 104 -8.01 14.66 4.91
N GLU A 105 -7.77 15.88 5.35
CA GLU A 105 -6.50 16.61 5.25
C GLU A 105 -5.40 15.91 6.05
N HIS A 106 -5.74 15.28 7.19
CA HIS A 106 -4.78 14.48 7.97
C HIS A 106 -4.35 13.23 7.19
N LEU A 107 -5.28 12.59 6.49
CA LEU A 107 -4.98 11.41 5.67
C LEU A 107 -4.14 11.77 4.44
N ILE A 108 -4.43 12.93 3.82
CA ILE A 108 -3.65 13.49 2.72
C ILE A 108 -2.23 13.77 3.18
N LEU A 109 -2.05 14.49 4.30
CA LEU A 109 -0.74 14.79 4.86
C LEU A 109 0.07 13.51 5.11
N LEU A 110 -0.57 12.53 5.73
CA LEU A 110 0.04 11.25 6.04
C LEU A 110 0.46 10.50 4.77
N ALA A 111 -0.42 10.41 3.77
CA ALA A 111 -0.10 9.81 2.48
C ALA A 111 1.03 10.56 1.76
N SER A 112 1.04 11.90 1.81
CA SER A 112 2.11 12.73 1.23
C SER A 112 3.46 12.41 1.88
N SER A 113 3.52 12.30 3.20
CA SER A 113 4.75 11.90 3.90
C SER A 113 5.17 10.47 3.57
N MET A 114 4.23 9.57 3.32
CA MET A 114 4.53 8.19 2.91
C MET A 114 5.05 8.09 1.47
N THR A 115 4.76 9.05 0.59
CA THR A 115 5.08 8.95 -0.86
C THR A 115 6.02 10.04 -1.38
N CYS A 116 6.40 11.03 -0.57
CA CYS A 116 7.18 12.19 -1.02
C CYS A 116 8.55 11.84 -1.61
N GLY A 117 9.18 10.74 -1.16
CA GLY A 117 10.46 10.26 -1.69
C GLY A 117 10.37 9.45 -2.99
N GLY A 118 9.22 9.51 -3.70
CA GLY A 118 8.99 8.75 -4.94
C GLY A 118 8.78 7.25 -4.75
N ASN A 119 8.79 6.78 -3.50
CA ASN A 119 8.48 5.41 -3.11
C ASN A 119 7.62 5.44 -1.86
N LEU A 120 6.79 4.41 -1.69
CA LEU A 120 6.02 4.21 -0.48
C LEU A 120 6.95 3.82 0.68
N VAL A 121 6.98 4.65 1.71
CA VAL A 121 7.63 4.38 3.00
C VAL A 121 6.58 4.24 4.09
N GLY A 122 6.76 3.26 4.97
CA GLY A 122 5.90 3.08 6.14
C GLY A 122 6.42 3.87 7.35
N PHE A 123 5.55 4.15 8.33
CA PHE A 123 5.96 4.71 9.62
C PHE A 123 6.46 3.63 10.57
N ASN A 124 7.56 3.00 10.18
CA ASN A 124 8.33 2.12 11.04
C ASN A 124 9.80 2.55 11.01
N THR A 125 10.61 1.91 11.83
CA THR A 125 12.03 2.23 11.97
C THR A 125 12.81 2.15 10.65
N GLY A 126 12.47 1.22 9.77
CA GLY A 126 13.08 1.08 8.44
C GLY A 126 12.59 2.14 7.45
N GLY A 127 11.30 2.46 7.48
CA GLY A 127 10.71 3.46 6.61
C GLY A 127 11.18 4.88 6.95
N TYR A 128 11.34 5.22 8.23
CA TYR A 128 11.94 6.49 8.63
C TYR A 128 13.39 6.63 8.11
N LYS A 129 14.22 5.59 8.29
CA LYS A 129 15.59 5.57 7.72
C LYS A 129 15.60 5.70 6.21
N THR A 130 14.61 5.12 5.54
CA THR A 130 14.47 5.19 4.08
C THR A 130 14.08 6.61 3.66
N LEU A 131 13.13 7.22 4.35
CA LEU A 131 12.68 8.59 4.12
C LEU A 131 13.80 9.60 4.34
N ALA A 132 14.49 9.55 5.49
CA ALA A 132 15.61 10.43 5.79
C ALA A 132 16.70 10.36 4.72
N ARG A 133 17.01 9.14 4.23
CA ARG A 133 17.95 8.93 3.11
C ARG A 133 17.45 9.53 1.80
N GLN A 134 16.16 9.33 1.46
CA GLN A 134 15.57 9.87 0.24
C GLN A 134 15.55 11.39 0.21
N LEU A 135 15.31 12.02 1.36
CA LEU A 135 15.31 13.47 1.52
C LEU A 135 16.72 14.04 1.73
N ASN A 136 17.74 13.18 1.84
CA ASN A 136 19.11 13.55 2.16
C ASN A 136 19.22 14.40 3.44
N ILE A 137 18.42 14.06 4.45
CA ILE A 137 18.37 14.77 5.73
C ILE A 137 19.27 14.04 6.74
N GLN A 138 20.10 14.82 7.44
CA GLN A 138 20.92 14.35 8.55
C GLN A 138 20.34 14.87 9.86
N VAL A 139 19.78 13.97 10.67
CA VAL A 139 19.17 14.32 11.96
C VAL A 139 19.64 13.38 13.08
N PRO A 140 20.95 13.37 13.42
CA PRO A 140 21.51 12.50 14.47
C PRO A 140 20.74 12.51 15.79
N PHE A 141 20.24 13.66 16.25
CA PHE A 141 19.48 13.74 17.50
C PHE A 141 18.10 13.12 17.36
N THR A 142 17.40 13.40 16.27
CA THR A 142 16.09 12.77 16.00
C THR A 142 16.24 11.25 15.85
N ASP A 143 17.26 10.80 15.12
CA ASP A 143 17.60 9.37 15.00
C ASP A 143 17.87 8.73 16.36
N ALA A 144 18.54 9.44 17.27
CA ALA A 144 18.81 8.95 18.62
C ALA A 144 17.54 8.84 19.49
N THR A 145 16.49 9.64 19.24
CA THR A 145 15.20 9.49 19.94
C THR A 145 14.39 8.28 19.44
N LEU A 146 14.53 7.93 18.17
CA LEU A 146 13.74 6.87 17.53
C LEU A 146 14.45 5.50 17.55
N PHE A 147 15.78 5.48 17.61
CA PHE A 147 16.60 4.28 17.58
C PHE A 147 17.51 4.19 18.80
N THR A 148 18.42 3.21 18.83
CA THR A 148 19.42 3.08 19.90
C THR A 148 20.40 4.27 19.89
N PRO A 149 20.36 5.18 20.88
CA PRO A 149 21.09 6.45 20.83
C PRO A 149 22.59 6.29 20.58
N ARG A 150 23.23 5.40 21.33
CA ARG A 150 24.67 5.13 21.23
C ARG A 150 25.11 4.78 19.79
N LYS A 151 24.39 3.87 19.13
CA LYS A 151 24.71 3.45 17.75
C LYS A 151 24.47 4.55 16.73
N CYS A 152 23.49 5.42 16.97
CA CYS A 152 23.23 6.58 16.11
C CYS A 152 24.38 7.57 16.18
N PHE A 153 24.84 7.92 17.40
CA PHE A 153 25.96 8.83 17.58
C PHE A 153 27.29 8.26 17.08
N GLU A 154 27.58 6.97 17.32
CA GLU A 154 28.77 6.30 16.76
C GLU A 154 28.81 6.43 15.23
N ARG A 155 27.71 6.11 14.54
CA ARG A 155 27.62 6.22 13.07
C ARG A 155 27.63 7.65 12.54
N ALA A 156 27.03 8.58 13.27
CA ALA A 156 27.04 10.00 12.91
C ALA A 156 28.44 10.58 13.04
N ALA A 157 29.17 10.22 14.10
CA ALA A 157 30.56 10.61 14.32
C ALA A 157 31.50 10.04 13.25
N GLU A 158 31.36 8.76 12.90
CA GLU A 158 32.13 8.11 11.82
C GLU A 158 31.99 8.82 10.47
N LYS A 159 30.82 9.42 10.21
CA LYS A 159 30.51 10.13 8.96
C LYS A 159 30.61 11.65 9.06
N HIS A 160 31.03 12.18 10.21
CA HIS A 160 31.07 13.60 10.51
C HIS A 160 29.75 14.34 10.20
N HIS A 161 28.61 13.69 10.49
CA HIS A 161 27.30 14.31 10.29
C HIS A 161 27.08 15.46 11.28
N ALA A 162 26.49 16.56 10.79
CA ALA A 162 26.06 17.68 11.61
C ALA A 162 24.53 17.73 11.64
N ASP A 163 23.96 18.01 12.82
CA ASP A 163 22.52 18.20 12.98
C ASP A 163 22.20 19.70 12.85
N SER A 164 21.25 20.06 11.98
CA SER A 164 20.85 21.46 11.77
C SER A 164 19.98 22.01 12.90
N LEU A 165 19.46 21.15 13.79
CA LEU A 165 18.54 21.50 14.90
C LEU A 165 17.26 22.22 14.44
N SER A 166 16.93 22.13 13.14
CA SER A 166 15.81 22.79 12.48
C SER A 166 14.57 21.91 12.43
#